data_AF-A0A845MQA2-F1
#
_entry.id   AF-A0A845MQA2-F1
#
_cell.length_a   1.000
_cell.length_b   1.000
_cell.length_c   1.000
_cell.angle_alpha   90.00
_cell.angle_beta   90.00
_cell.angle_gamma   90.00
#
_symmetry.space_group_name_H-M   'P 1'
#
loop_
_entity.id
_entity.type
_entity.pdbx_description
1 polymer ?
#
loop_
_entity_poly.entity_id
_entity_poly.type
_entity_poly.pdbx_seq_one_letter_code
_entity_poly.pdbx_strand_id
1 'polypeptide(L)'
;MSLRQWVGLMWLLPTVAVACLDDNQNEQLLYASAFRLAEAGSCSRMEAPQKAACLDEVLAGPATRQEDLERLLSLIRYGNVRRVRVCNRRELVEIRRQGGERAELWACHDIRVPDNAEGAGVRVLAVGVSRVEPTATRIRQFVALRLPSHASRTPLSQQVD
;
A
#
# COMPACT_ATOMS: atom_id res chain seq x y z
N MET A 1 -17.77 -37.94 44.31
CA MET A 1 -17.96 -36.76 43.42
C MET A 1 -17.09 -36.97 42.19
N SER A 2 -17.71 -36.90 41.02
CA SER A 2 -17.27 -37.52 39.76
C SER A 2 -16.38 -36.60 38.92
N LEU A 3 -15.44 -37.22 38.19
CA LEU A 3 -14.44 -36.72 37.23
C LEU A 3 -14.93 -35.75 36.12
N ARG A 4 -16.18 -35.28 36.17
CA ARG A 4 -16.88 -34.57 35.08
C ARG A 4 -16.66 -33.06 35.01
N GLN A 5 -15.92 -32.46 35.95
CA GLN A 5 -15.81 -30.99 36.04
C GLN A 5 -14.58 -30.35 35.38
N TRP A 6 -13.65 -31.13 34.81
CA TRP A 6 -12.39 -30.58 34.29
C TRP A 6 -12.33 -30.32 32.78
N VAL A 7 -13.35 -30.71 32.01
CA VAL A 7 -13.31 -30.57 30.53
C VAL A 7 -13.88 -29.24 30.03
N GLY A 8 -14.50 -28.44 30.91
CA GLY A 8 -15.18 -27.19 30.53
C GLY A 8 -14.29 -25.95 30.39
N LEU A 9 -12.99 -26.03 30.68
CA LEU A 9 -12.10 -24.86 30.76
C LEU A 9 -10.94 -24.88 29.75
N MET A 10 -11.13 -25.54 28.59
CA MET A 10 -10.06 -25.73 27.60
C MET A 10 -10.45 -25.28 26.18
N TRP A 11 -11.39 -24.34 26.05
CA TRP A 11 -11.95 -23.94 24.74
C TRP A 11 -12.06 -22.42 24.53
N LEU A 12 -11.33 -21.58 25.28
CA LEU A 12 -11.50 -20.11 25.20
C LEU A 12 -10.27 -19.29 24.82
N LEU A 13 -9.17 -19.89 24.34
CA LEU A 13 -8.02 -19.10 23.87
C LEU A 13 -7.39 -19.71 22.63
N PRO A 14 -7.82 -19.27 21.42
CA PRO A 14 -6.82 -19.00 20.39
C PRO A 14 -7.15 -17.78 19.50
N THR A 15 -7.90 -16.77 19.97
CA THR A 15 -8.20 -15.59 19.13
C THR A 15 -7.18 -14.46 19.26
N VAL A 16 -6.38 -14.42 20.32
CA VAL A 16 -5.42 -13.33 20.57
C VAL A 16 -4.15 -13.47 19.71
N ALA A 17 -3.77 -14.70 19.32
CA ALA A 17 -2.55 -14.93 18.55
C ALA A 17 -2.65 -14.54 17.07
N VAL A 18 -3.87 -14.49 16.51
CA VAL A 18 -4.08 -14.23 15.08
C VAL A 18 -3.89 -12.75 14.75
N ALA A 19 -4.30 -11.84 15.65
CA ALA A 19 -4.16 -10.39 15.44
C ALA A 19 -2.69 -9.93 15.45
N CYS A 20 -1.83 -10.52 16.30
CA CYS A 20 -0.42 -10.12 16.39
C CYS A 20 0.44 -10.58 15.20
N LEU A 21 0.10 -11.72 14.59
CA LEU A 21 0.79 -12.22 13.40
C LEU A 21 0.50 -11.32 12.18
N ASP A 22 -0.75 -10.86 12.06
CA ASP A 22 -1.19 -9.98 10.98
C ASP A 22 -0.58 -8.58 11.11
N ASP A 23 -0.43 -8.07 12.34
CA ASP A 23 0.18 -6.76 12.61
C ASP A 23 1.66 -6.71 12.19
N ASN A 24 2.45 -7.72 12.57
CA ASN A 24 3.86 -7.82 12.17
C ASN A 24 4.03 -8.02 10.65
N GLN A 25 3.12 -8.76 10.02
CA GLN A 25 3.12 -8.92 8.56
C GLN A 25 2.83 -7.60 7.83
N ASN A 26 1.87 -6.83 8.31
CA ASN A 26 1.52 -5.53 7.74
C ASN A 26 2.64 -4.51 7.93
N GLU A 27 3.31 -4.50 9.09
CA GLU A 27 4.49 -3.65 9.30
C GLU A 27 5.61 -3.97 8.30
N GLN A 28 5.94 -5.25 8.12
CA GLN A 28 6.95 -5.67 7.13
C GLN A 28 6.58 -5.25 5.70
N LEU A 29 5.33 -5.45 5.31
CA LEU A 29 4.84 -5.04 3.99
C LEU A 29 4.79 -3.52 3.84
N LEU A 30 4.54 -2.75 4.90
CA LEU A 30 4.61 -1.29 4.88
C LEU A 30 6.05 -0.80 4.67
N TYR A 31 7.01 -1.36 5.39
CA TYR A 31 8.42 -1.05 5.18
C TYR A 31 8.87 -1.39 3.75
N ALA A 32 8.49 -2.56 3.25
CA ALA A 32 8.76 -2.96 1.87
C ALA A 32 8.08 -2.01 0.87
N SER A 33 6.85 -1.58 1.12
CA SER A 33 6.13 -0.63 0.28
C SER A 33 6.82 0.73 0.21
N ALA A 34 7.26 1.27 1.36
CA ALA A 34 8.00 2.52 1.42
C ALA A 34 9.32 2.44 0.65
N PHE A 35 10.04 1.32 0.78
CA PHE A 35 11.28 1.07 0.07
C PHE A 35 11.06 0.98 -1.45
N ARG A 36 10.11 0.15 -1.92
CA ARG A 36 9.79 0.03 -3.35
C ARG A 36 9.27 1.33 -3.95
N LEU A 37 8.52 2.12 -3.18
CA LEU A 37 8.06 3.43 -3.62
C LEU A 37 9.24 4.42 -3.80
N ALA A 38 10.23 4.37 -2.92
CA ALA A 38 11.44 5.17 -3.03
C ALA A 38 12.28 4.75 -4.26
N GLU A 39 12.41 3.44 -4.52
CA GLU A 39 13.06 2.91 -5.71
C GLU A 39 12.34 3.33 -6.99
N ALA A 40 11.01 3.18 -7.06
CA ALA A 40 10.20 3.66 -8.19
C ALA A 40 10.43 5.15 -8.47
N GLY A 41 10.46 5.97 -7.41
CA GLY A 41 10.77 7.39 -7.49
C GLY A 41 12.19 7.67 -8.00
N SER A 42 13.15 6.77 -7.73
CA SER A 42 14.53 6.87 -8.20
C SER A 42 14.66 6.43 -9.66
N CYS A 43 14.03 5.31 -10.05
CA CYS A 43 13.93 4.86 -11.45
C CYS A 43 13.35 5.96 -12.34
N SER A 44 12.36 6.72 -11.85
CA SER A 44 11.68 7.77 -12.63
C SER A 44 12.62 8.87 -13.15
N ARG A 45 13.78 9.05 -12.51
CA ARG A 45 14.79 10.08 -12.84
C ARG A 45 15.90 9.56 -13.74
N MET A 46 15.89 8.28 -14.09
CA MET A 46 16.88 7.66 -14.96
C MET A 46 16.54 7.86 -16.44
N GLU A 47 17.54 7.72 -17.30
CA GLU A 47 17.38 7.71 -18.75
C GLU A 47 16.64 6.47 -19.23
N ALA A 48 15.96 6.56 -20.38
CA ALA A 48 14.97 5.57 -20.85
C ALA A 48 15.39 4.08 -20.77
N PRO A 49 16.57 3.64 -21.27
CA PRO A 49 16.92 2.22 -21.19
C PRO A 49 17.21 1.74 -19.75
N GLN A 50 17.80 2.60 -18.93
CA GLN A 50 18.10 2.29 -17.52
C GLN A 50 16.83 2.31 -16.67
N LYS A 51 15.92 3.24 -16.97
CA LYS A 51 14.62 3.37 -16.33
C LYS A 51 13.76 2.14 -16.53
N ALA A 52 13.68 1.61 -17.75
CA ALA A 52 12.90 0.40 -18.03
C ALA A 52 13.40 -0.79 -17.20
N ALA A 53 14.71 -1.03 -17.21
CA ALA A 53 15.33 -2.09 -16.41
C ALA A 53 15.10 -1.91 -14.90
N CYS A 54 15.24 -0.68 -14.39
CA CYS A 54 14.96 -0.36 -12.99
C CYS A 54 13.49 -0.62 -12.61
N LEU A 55 12.55 -0.23 -13.47
CA LEU A 55 11.12 -0.44 -13.23
C LEU A 55 10.75 -1.93 -13.28
N ASP A 56 11.39 -2.75 -14.10
CA ASP A 56 11.14 -4.19 -14.16
C ASP A 56 11.52 -4.92 -12.84
N GLU A 57 12.46 -4.37 -12.07
CA GLU A 57 12.82 -4.89 -10.74
C GLU A 57 11.81 -4.48 -9.66
N VAL A 58 11.19 -3.30 -9.82
CA VAL A 58 10.27 -2.72 -8.84
C VAL A 58 8.82 -3.17 -9.07
N LEU A 59 8.42 -3.36 -10.33
CA LEU A 59 7.06 -3.70 -10.71
C LEU A 59 6.83 -5.21 -10.83
N ALA A 60 5.64 -5.66 -10.43
CA ALA A 60 5.19 -7.05 -10.51
C ALA A 60 4.60 -7.37 -11.91
N GLY A 61 5.24 -6.87 -12.96
CA GLY A 61 4.80 -6.96 -14.35
C GLY A 61 5.43 -5.85 -15.19
N PRO A 62 5.30 -5.92 -16.53
CA PRO A 62 5.87 -4.92 -17.40
C PRO A 62 5.21 -3.55 -17.17
N ALA A 63 6.04 -2.50 -17.13
CA ALA A 63 5.63 -1.11 -16.95
C ALA A 63 4.51 -0.66 -17.92
N THR A 64 4.45 -1.27 -19.11
CA THR A 64 3.45 -0.98 -20.15
C THR A 64 2.01 -1.34 -19.77
N ARG A 65 1.79 -2.14 -18.73
CA ARG A 65 0.43 -2.51 -18.27
C ARG A 65 -0.28 -1.41 -17.51
N GLN A 66 0.43 -0.37 -17.08
CA GLN A 66 -0.16 0.69 -16.29
C GLN A 66 -0.20 2.00 -17.08
N GLU A 67 -1.41 2.41 -17.46
CA GLU A 67 -1.65 3.72 -18.06
C GLU A 67 -1.17 4.84 -17.13
N ASP A 68 -0.65 5.92 -17.71
CA ASP A 68 -0.15 7.09 -16.98
C ASP A 68 0.98 6.79 -15.96
N LEU A 69 1.70 5.65 -16.08
CA LEU A 69 2.75 5.28 -15.11
C LEU A 69 3.75 6.41 -14.88
N GLU A 70 4.20 7.08 -15.94
CA GLU A 70 5.11 8.24 -15.85
C GLU A 70 4.55 9.36 -14.98
N ARG A 71 3.28 9.71 -15.19
CA ARG A 71 2.59 10.71 -14.38
C ARG A 71 2.52 10.25 -12.93
N LEU A 72 2.17 8.99 -12.68
CA LEU A 72 2.04 8.43 -11.33
C LEU A 72 3.39 8.41 -10.59
N LEU A 73 4.48 8.05 -11.27
CA LEU A 73 5.83 8.10 -10.73
C LEU A 73 6.23 9.53 -10.37
N SER A 74 5.87 10.52 -11.20
CA SER A 74 6.16 11.94 -10.92
C SER A 74 5.50 12.44 -9.62
N LEU A 75 4.37 11.83 -9.22
CA LEU A 75 3.64 12.22 -8.01
C LEU A 75 4.38 11.86 -6.72
N ILE A 76 5.28 10.86 -6.76
CA ILE A 76 6.01 10.37 -5.58
C ILE A 76 6.75 11.51 -4.87
N ARG A 77 7.29 12.47 -5.64
CA ARG A 77 8.08 13.61 -5.13
C ARG A 77 7.27 14.57 -4.25
N TYR A 78 5.94 14.52 -4.30
CA TYR A 78 5.06 15.45 -3.58
C TYR A 78 4.67 14.96 -2.18
N GLY A 79 5.27 13.87 -1.68
CA GLY A 79 5.07 13.37 -0.33
C GLY A 79 6.36 12.88 0.31
N ASN A 80 6.25 12.34 1.52
CA ASN A 80 7.38 11.71 2.22
C ASN A 80 7.21 10.19 2.26
N VAL A 81 8.02 9.47 1.48
CA VAL A 81 7.96 8.00 1.37
C VAL A 81 8.21 7.28 2.70
N ARG A 82 8.81 7.95 3.70
CA ARG A 82 8.96 7.41 5.06
C ARG A 82 7.68 7.45 5.89
N ARG A 83 6.62 8.08 5.38
CA ARG A 83 5.31 8.25 6.04
C ARG A 83 4.20 7.51 5.31
N VAL A 84 4.56 6.49 4.54
CA VAL A 84 3.58 5.57 3.94
C VAL A 84 2.86 4.83 5.06
N ARG A 85 1.56 4.62 4.89
CA ARG A 85 0.66 3.99 5.86
C ARG A 85 -0.26 3.01 5.17
N VAL A 86 -0.96 2.17 5.94
CA VAL A 86 -2.04 1.36 5.38
C VAL A 86 -3.14 2.29 4.84
N CYS A 87 -3.64 1.99 3.65
CA CYS A 87 -4.81 2.69 3.13
C CYS A 87 -6.04 2.43 4.01
N ASN A 88 -6.79 3.47 4.34
CA ASN A 88 -7.99 3.34 5.15
C ASN A 88 -9.19 2.83 4.33
N ARG A 89 -10.30 2.53 5.00
CA ARG A 89 -11.48 1.91 4.37
C ARG A 89 -12.01 2.73 3.19
N ARG A 90 -12.04 4.05 3.30
CA ARG A 90 -12.54 4.94 2.22
C ARG A 90 -11.62 4.93 1.01
N GLU A 91 -10.30 4.97 1.24
CA GLU A 91 -9.30 4.85 0.18
C GLU A 91 -9.39 3.50 -0.52
N LEU A 92 -9.55 2.40 0.22
CA LEU A 92 -9.74 1.05 -0.33
C LEU A 92 -11.01 0.91 -1.17
N VAL A 93 -12.08 1.63 -0.85
CA VAL A 93 -13.30 1.67 -1.68
C VAL A 93 -13.02 2.41 -2.99
N GLU A 94 -12.32 3.54 -2.93
CA GLU A 94 -11.99 4.31 -4.12
C GLU A 94 -11.02 3.57 -5.04
N ILE A 95 -10.01 2.90 -4.48
CA ILE A 95 -9.09 2.04 -5.21
C ILE A 95 -9.85 0.97 -6.00
N ARG A 96 -10.78 0.27 -5.35
CA ARG A 96 -11.62 -0.75 -6.02
C ARG A 96 -12.48 -0.16 -7.12
N ARG A 97 -13.06 1.03 -6.90
CA ARG A 97 -13.86 1.74 -7.92
C ARG A 97 -13.05 2.09 -9.17
N GLN A 98 -11.76 2.38 -9.00
CA GLN A 98 -10.84 2.67 -10.10
C GLN A 98 -10.18 1.42 -10.71
N GLY A 99 -10.69 0.22 -10.41
CA GLY A 99 -10.15 -1.03 -10.97
C GLY A 99 -8.87 -1.51 -10.29
N GLY A 100 -8.68 -1.17 -9.01
CA GLY A 100 -7.56 -1.66 -8.21
C GLY A 100 -7.49 -3.19 -8.18
N GLU A 101 -6.34 -3.74 -8.54
CA GLU A 101 -6.08 -5.17 -8.52
C GLU A 101 -5.97 -5.74 -7.10
N ARG A 102 -5.97 -7.07 -7.01
CA ARG A 102 -5.68 -7.75 -5.75
C ARG A 102 -4.20 -7.55 -5.37
N ALA A 103 -3.97 -7.00 -4.19
CA ALA A 103 -2.66 -6.82 -3.57
C ALA A 103 -2.64 -7.51 -2.19
N GLU A 104 -1.45 -7.80 -1.66
CA GLU A 104 -1.31 -8.25 -0.26
C GLU A 104 -1.54 -7.08 0.69
N LEU A 105 -1.01 -5.92 0.35
CA LEU A 105 -1.23 -4.68 1.08
C LEU A 105 -1.43 -3.52 0.10
N TRP A 106 -2.39 -2.67 0.42
CA TRP A 106 -2.52 -1.34 -0.18
C TRP A 106 -1.96 -0.31 0.78
N ALA A 107 -0.85 0.31 0.36
CA ALA A 107 -0.16 1.33 1.11
C ALA A 107 -0.42 2.71 0.49
N CYS A 108 -0.72 3.71 1.31
CA CYS A 108 -1.11 5.04 0.90
C CYS A 108 -0.01 6.05 1.23
N HIS A 109 0.42 6.78 0.19
CA HIS A 109 1.38 7.87 0.25
C HIS A 109 0.64 9.20 0.14
N ASP A 110 0.54 9.91 1.26
CA ASP A 110 -0.08 11.24 1.28
C ASP A 110 0.81 12.25 0.56
N ILE A 111 0.23 12.93 -0.45
CA ILE A 111 0.94 13.88 -1.30
C ILE A 111 0.24 15.24 -1.35
N ARG A 112 1.04 16.29 -1.57
CA ARG A 112 0.55 17.65 -1.80
C ARG A 112 1.05 18.17 -3.13
N VAL A 113 0.28 17.91 -4.17
CA VAL A 113 0.57 18.38 -5.53
C VAL A 113 0.17 19.87 -5.64
N PRO A 114 1.07 20.76 -6.12
CA PRO A 114 0.73 22.14 -6.45
C PRO A 114 -0.40 22.24 -7.48
N ASP A 115 -1.24 23.26 -7.39
CA ASP A 115 -2.40 23.41 -8.28
C ASP A 115 -2.02 23.68 -9.74
N ASN A 116 -0.80 24.17 -9.99
CA ASN A 116 -0.25 24.39 -11.32
C ASN A 116 0.55 23.20 -11.88
N ALA A 117 0.66 22.10 -11.13
CA ALA A 117 1.40 20.92 -11.56
C ALA A 117 0.46 19.88 -12.17
N GLU A 118 1.01 19.05 -13.06
CA GLU A 118 0.31 17.88 -13.56
C GLU A 118 -0.06 16.95 -12.40
N GLY A 119 -1.32 16.50 -12.36
CA GLY A 119 -1.87 15.75 -11.24
C GLY A 119 -2.42 16.60 -10.10
N ALA A 120 -2.66 17.90 -10.33
CA ALA A 120 -3.43 18.74 -9.43
C ALA A 120 -4.75 18.06 -8.99
N GLY A 121 -5.12 18.27 -7.74
CA GLY A 121 -6.28 17.61 -7.10
C GLY A 121 -6.02 16.20 -6.57
N VAL A 122 -4.93 15.52 -6.97
CA VAL A 122 -4.53 14.26 -6.31
C VAL A 122 -4.02 14.56 -4.91
N ARG A 123 -4.40 13.73 -3.94
CA ARG A 123 -4.02 13.85 -2.53
C ARG A 123 -3.36 12.61 -1.96
N VAL A 124 -3.63 11.44 -2.55
CA VAL A 124 -3.04 10.17 -2.13
C VAL A 124 -2.58 9.42 -3.37
N LEU A 125 -1.36 8.90 -3.32
CA LEU A 125 -0.88 7.87 -4.26
C LEU A 125 -0.94 6.53 -3.52
N ALA A 126 -1.89 5.69 -3.88
CA ALA A 126 -2.00 4.34 -3.35
C ALA A 126 -1.12 3.38 -4.16
N VAL A 127 -0.50 2.42 -3.47
CA VAL A 127 0.45 1.46 -4.03
C VAL A 127 0.03 0.07 -3.56
N GLY A 128 -0.32 -0.79 -4.51
CA GLY A 128 -0.63 -2.20 -4.24
C GLY A 128 0.65 -3.01 -4.32
N VAL A 129 1.04 -3.69 -3.24
CA VAL A 129 2.23 -4.54 -3.20
C VAL A 129 1.87 -6.01 -3.03
N SER A 130 2.69 -6.88 -3.61
CA SER A 130 2.63 -8.33 -3.40
C SER A 130 4.02 -8.92 -3.40
N ARG A 131 4.15 -10.08 -2.77
CA ARG A 131 5.31 -10.94 -2.92
C ARG A 131 5.20 -11.69 -4.26
N VAL A 132 6.25 -11.68 -5.05
CA VAL A 132 6.34 -12.40 -6.34
C VAL A 132 7.32 -13.57 -6.30
N GLU A 133 8.14 -13.65 -5.24
CA GLU A 133 9.07 -14.72 -4.86
C GLU A 133 9.03 -14.82 -3.32
N PRO A 134 9.58 -15.88 -2.67
CA PRO A 134 9.43 -16.05 -1.22
C PRO A 134 9.85 -14.85 -0.35
N THR A 135 10.66 -13.93 -0.89
CA THR A 135 11.13 -12.72 -0.20
C THR A 135 10.98 -11.41 -0.99
N ALA A 136 10.78 -11.45 -2.31
CA ALA A 136 10.74 -10.23 -3.12
C ALA A 136 9.34 -9.61 -3.14
N THR A 137 9.21 -8.43 -2.54
CA THR A 137 8.01 -7.58 -2.67
C THR A 137 8.14 -6.71 -3.92
N ARG A 138 7.08 -6.60 -4.72
CA ARG A 138 7.01 -5.71 -5.89
C ARG A 138 5.69 -4.95 -5.92
N ILE A 139 5.69 -3.81 -6.62
CA ILE A 139 4.51 -2.98 -6.84
C ILE A 139 3.70 -3.59 -7.99
N ARG A 140 2.46 -3.96 -7.72
CA ARG A 140 1.51 -4.40 -8.75
C ARG A 140 0.90 -3.23 -9.50
N GLN A 141 0.55 -2.18 -8.76
CA GLN A 141 -0.22 -1.08 -9.31
C GLN A 141 -0.07 0.18 -8.46
N PHE A 142 -0.16 1.33 -9.12
CA PHE A 142 -0.41 2.62 -8.48
C PHE A 142 -1.83 3.11 -8.79
N VAL A 143 -2.47 3.77 -7.83
CA VAL A 143 -3.76 4.43 -8.02
C VAL A 143 -3.70 5.83 -7.42
N ALA A 144 -4.02 6.85 -8.22
CA ALA A 144 -4.06 8.24 -7.78
C ALA A 144 -5.45 8.61 -7.26
N LEU A 145 -5.56 8.93 -5.98
CA LEU A 145 -6.84 9.25 -5.34
C LEU A 145 -7.01 10.76 -5.17
N ARG A 146 -8.12 11.27 -5.68
CA ARG A 146 -8.59 12.66 -5.49
C ARG A 146 -9.59 12.69 -4.33
N LEU A 147 -9.08 12.56 -3.11
CA LEU A 147 -9.89 12.56 -1.87
C LEU A 147 -9.66 13.84 -1.07
N PRO A 148 -10.60 14.28 -0.21
CA PRO A 148 -10.37 15.40 0.71
C PRO A 148 -9.22 15.09 1.68
N SER A 149 -8.32 16.05 1.94
CA SER A 149 -7.09 15.89 2.75
C SER A 149 -7.30 15.43 4.20
N HIS A 150 -8.50 15.56 4.75
CA HIS A 150 -8.85 15.08 6.10
C HIS A 150 -9.24 13.60 6.12
N ALA A 151 -9.68 13.04 4.99
CA ALA A 151 -10.09 11.65 4.89
C ALA A 151 -8.91 10.67 4.93
N SER A 152 -7.68 11.17 4.82
CA SER A 152 -6.45 10.38 4.72
C SER A 152 -5.77 10.17 6.08
N ARG A 153 -6.15 10.95 7.11
CA ARG A 153 -5.48 10.95 8.42
C ARG A 153 -6.18 10.13 9.50
N THR A 154 -7.34 9.54 9.23
CA THR A 154 -8.06 8.72 10.20
C THR A 154 -7.44 7.32 10.24
N PRO A 155 -6.82 6.88 11.36
CA PRO A 155 -6.36 5.51 11.50
C PRO A 155 -7.54 4.54 11.47
N LEU A 156 -7.32 3.31 10.99
CA LEU A 156 -8.35 2.25 10.89
C LEU A 156 -9.06 1.99 12.23
N SER A 157 -8.37 2.19 13.36
CA SER A 157 -8.90 2.00 14.71
C SER A 157 -10.01 2.97 15.11
N GLN A 158 -10.16 4.10 14.42
CA GLN A 158 -11.18 5.12 14.72
C GLN A 158 -12.40 5.08 13.79
N GLN A 159 -12.53 4.03 12.96
CA GLN A 159 -13.68 3.84 12.05
C GLN A 159 -14.64 2.73 12.50
N VAL A 160 -14.63 2.40 13.79
CA VAL A 160 -15.65 1.53 14.41
C VAL A 160 -16.80 2.42 14.88
N ASP A 161 -17.74 2.67 13.97
CA ASP A 161 -19.14 3.01 14.28
C ASP A 161 -20.03 2.20 13.32
#